data_AF-A0A6P5FZ68-F1
#
_entry.id   AF-A0A6P5FZ68-F1
#
_cell.length_a   1.000
_cell.length_b   1.000
_cell.length_c   1.000
_cell.angle_alpha   90.00
_cell.angle_beta   90.00
_cell.angle_gamma   90.00
#
_symmetry.space_group_name_H-M   'P 1'
#
loop_
_entity.id
_entity.type
_entity.pdbx_description
1 polymer ?
#
loop_
_entity_poly.entity_id
_entity_poly.type
_entity_poly.pdbx_seq_one_letter_code
_entity_poly.pdbx_strand_id
1 'polypeptide(L)'
;MPILSPYLSLISRNPSFPNLFFLSASARLAPLSPRPPMAPPKFSVEYAKSGRSSCKSCGKAIAAGAVRLGSPDPRWIDALKWLGDRLISLGKCTIFTAFLSSKVIDLYWRIQKSDQEALRKLEAGAIADETSKVRKRDSIVADESEELSPSKGKVHRVDRAESKDLKGKGTEEAKISGDPKRNGLGLVFSASEIKDKYKEAILSPNWKAFKTVIFREREEGLLDSAKIAAFDFDGCLANTSVKRHGADAWSLLYPSIPEKLQGLYESGFKLVIFTNESNIERWKNKRQQAVDSKIGRLDSFIKCVNVPMQVFIACGLGESKYQACDPFRKPKPGMWRLMEEHFNSGIGIDLEQSFYVGDAAGRANDHSDADIKFAEVIGLKFHVPEDFFSA
;
A
#
# COMPACT_ATOMS: atom_id res chain seq x y z
N MET A 1 29.74 -14.18 -60.55
CA MET A 1 30.55 -15.08 -61.40
C MET A 1 31.83 -14.36 -61.79
N PRO A 2 32.96 -15.07 -62.02
CA PRO A 2 34.26 -14.66 -61.48
C PRO A 2 35.30 -14.21 -62.53
N ILE A 3 36.59 -13.99 -62.19
CA ILE A 3 37.66 -15.01 -62.24
C ILE A 3 38.89 -14.65 -61.33
N LEU A 4 39.47 -15.70 -60.73
CA LEU A 4 40.74 -15.94 -59.97
C LEU A 4 41.89 -14.86 -60.00
N SER A 5 42.64 -14.55 -58.91
CA SER A 5 43.65 -15.34 -58.12
C SER A 5 44.87 -15.85 -58.96
N PRO A 6 46.14 -16.06 -58.48
CA PRO A 6 46.54 -16.54 -57.11
C PRO A 6 47.96 -16.18 -56.52
N TYR A 7 48.29 -16.78 -55.34
CA TYR A 7 49.60 -16.93 -54.64
C TYR A 7 50.27 -15.68 -54.00
N LEU A 8 51.12 -15.75 -52.94
CA LEU A 8 52.01 -16.82 -52.39
C LEU A 8 51.89 -17.01 -50.84
N SER A 9 52.73 -17.84 -50.19
CA SER A 9 52.55 -18.39 -48.82
C SER A 9 53.86 -18.58 -47.99
N LEU A 10 53.75 -18.84 -46.67
CA LEU A 10 54.67 -19.53 -45.69
C LEU A 10 54.02 -19.46 -44.27
N ILE A 11 53.76 -20.53 -43.48
CA ILE A 11 54.64 -21.42 -42.65
C ILE A 11 55.32 -20.69 -41.45
N SER A 12 55.38 -21.18 -40.18
CA SER A 12 54.64 -22.20 -39.38
C SER A 12 55.17 -22.23 -37.91
N ARG A 13 54.50 -22.99 -37.01
CA ARG A 13 54.95 -23.58 -35.71
C ARG A 13 54.73 -22.86 -34.36
N ASN A 14 54.18 -23.64 -33.42
CA ASN A 14 54.18 -23.53 -31.95
C ASN A 14 55.46 -24.26 -31.40
N PRO A 15 55.93 -24.13 -30.12
CA PRO A 15 55.26 -24.84 -29.00
C PRO A 15 55.53 -24.39 -27.51
N SER A 16 54.73 -25.00 -26.61
CA SER A 16 55.07 -25.53 -25.24
C SER A 16 55.26 -24.65 -23.98
N PHE A 17 54.68 -25.17 -22.87
CA PHE A 17 54.82 -24.80 -21.44
C PHE A 17 56.16 -25.29 -20.83
N PRO A 18 56.63 -24.75 -19.67
CA PRO A 18 56.21 -25.22 -18.33
C PRO A 18 55.86 -24.03 -17.37
N ASN A 19 55.53 -24.13 -16.07
CA ASN A 19 55.37 -25.23 -15.10
C ASN A 19 54.29 -24.88 -14.03
N LEU A 20 54.01 -25.77 -13.06
CA LEU A 20 53.29 -25.46 -11.80
C LEU A 20 54.24 -25.20 -10.62
N PHE A 21 53.79 -24.44 -9.61
CA PHE A 21 54.16 -24.64 -8.20
C PHE A 21 52.96 -24.32 -7.28
N PHE A 22 52.84 -25.06 -6.17
CA PHE A 22 51.79 -24.91 -5.15
C PHE A 22 52.13 -23.77 -4.17
N LEU A 23 51.10 -23.15 -3.57
CA LEU A 23 51.14 -22.78 -2.13
C LEU A 23 49.76 -22.47 -1.52
N SER A 24 49.52 -23.08 -0.35
CA SER A 24 48.51 -22.82 0.69
C SER A 24 47.25 -22.00 0.39
N ALA A 25 46.08 -22.61 0.62
CA ALA A 25 44.88 -21.86 0.98
C ALA A 25 45.06 -21.17 2.36
N SER A 26 44.65 -19.90 2.47
CA SER A 26 44.47 -19.20 3.74
C SER A 26 43.10 -18.54 3.75
N ALA A 27 42.18 -19.07 4.55
CA ALA A 27 40.85 -18.51 4.70
C ALA A 27 40.92 -17.18 5.47
N ARG A 28 40.92 -16.06 4.74
CA ARG A 28 40.72 -14.74 5.35
C ARG A 28 39.24 -14.56 5.64
N LEU A 29 38.87 -14.65 6.92
CA LEU A 29 37.57 -14.23 7.42
C LEU A 29 37.33 -12.77 7.01
N ALA A 30 36.29 -12.52 6.22
CA ALA A 30 35.79 -11.16 6.02
C ALA A 30 35.25 -10.61 7.36
N PRO A 31 35.52 -9.35 7.72
CA PRO A 31 35.02 -8.79 8.96
C PRO A 31 33.49 -8.71 8.94
N LEU A 32 32.87 -9.09 10.05
CA LEU A 32 31.41 -8.99 10.23
C LEU A 32 30.99 -7.51 10.18
N SER A 33 30.25 -7.13 9.14
CA SER A 33 29.64 -5.80 9.04
C SER A 33 28.77 -5.52 10.27
N PRO A 34 28.85 -4.33 10.88
CA PRO A 34 28.07 -4.00 12.07
C PRO A 34 26.57 -4.04 11.76
N ARG A 35 25.81 -4.66 12.66
CA ARG A 35 24.35 -4.78 12.56
C ARG A 35 23.74 -3.37 12.52
N PRO A 36 22.84 -3.05 11.58
CA PRO A 36 22.22 -1.72 11.53
C PRO A 36 21.45 -1.43 12.83
N PRO A 37 21.42 -0.17 13.30
CA PRO A 37 20.79 0.17 14.57
C PRO A 37 19.30 -0.15 14.53
N MET A 38 18.82 -0.83 15.57
CA MET A 38 17.39 -1.12 15.72
C MET A 38 16.59 0.19 15.78
N ALA A 39 15.51 0.27 15.01
CA ALA A 39 14.61 1.40 15.06
C ALA A 39 14.08 1.61 16.49
N PRO A 40 13.94 2.87 16.97
CA PRO A 40 13.55 3.13 18.34
C PRO A 40 12.16 2.56 18.66
N PRO A 41 11.93 2.04 19.88
CA PRO A 41 10.66 1.44 20.25
C PRO A 41 9.53 2.47 20.17
N LYS A 42 8.61 2.27 19.22
CA LYS A 42 7.38 3.06 19.06
C LYS A 42 6.40 2.76 20.19
N PHE A 43 6.30 3.65 21.17
CA PHE A 43 5.24 3.61 22.16
C PHE A 43 3.95 4.22 21.59
N SER A 44 2.79 3.82 22.12
CA SER A 44 1.47 4.26 21.66
C SER A 44 0.51 4.55 22.81
N VAL A 45 -0.43 5.47 22.60
CA VAL A 45 -1.49 5.83 23.56
C VAL A 45 -2.86 5.67 22.94
N GLU A 46 -3.77 4.94 23.60
CA GLU A 46 -5.18 4.90 23.20
C GLU A 46 -6.13 4.68 24.37
N TYR A 47 -7.42 4.93 24.14
CA TYR A 47 -8.47 4.46 25.04
C TYR A 47 -8.70 2.94 24.87
N ALA A 48 -8.89 2.24 25.99
CA ALA A 48 -9.24 0.84 26.01
C ALA A 48 -10.63 0.61 25.38
N LYS A 49 -10.65 0.00 24.19
CA LYS A 49 -11.86 -0.24 23.37
C LYS A 49 -12.88 -1.20 24.01
N SER A 50 -12.50 -1.92 25.06
CA SER A 50 -13.40 -2.73 25.89
C SER A 50 -12.77 -3.02 27.25
N GLY A 51 -13.58 -3.45 28.23
CA GLY A 51 -13.11 -3.85 29.56
C GLY A 51 -12.36 -5.20 29.61
N ARG A 52 -12.01 -5.79 28.45
CA ARG A 52 -11.47 -7.16 28.35
C ARG A 52 -9.94 -7.25 28.46
N SER A 53 -9.24 -6.12 28.49
CA SER A 53 -7.78 -6.08 28.67
C SER A 53 -7.40 -5.86 30.14
N SER A 54 -6.28 -6.45 30.56
CA SER A 54 -5.61 -6.19 31.84
C SER A 54 -4.26 -5.47 31.64
N CYS A 55 -3.78 -4.82 32.70
CA CYS A 55 -2.41 -4.32 32.80
C CYS A 55 -1.42 -5.49 32.89
N LYS A 56 -0.31 -5.48 32.14
CA LYS A 56 0.69 -6.57 32.21
C LYS A 56 1.58 -6.47 33.45
N SER A 57 1.96 -5.27 33.90
CA SER A 57 2.74 -5.11 35.14
C SER A 57 2.01 -5.60 36.41
N CYS A 58 0.67 -5.49 36.49
CA CYS A 58 -0.04 -5.73 37.75
C CYS A 58 -1.36 -6.55 37.64
N GLY A 59 -1.66 -7.12 36.48
CA GLY A 59 -2.83 -7.99 36.24
C GLY A 59 -4.21 -7.33 36.29
N LYS A 60 -4.34 -6.12 36.83
CA LYS A 60 -5.63 -5.44 37.06
C LYS A 60 -6.35 -5.11 35.75
N ALA A 61 -7.66 -5.36 35.71
CA ALA A 61 -8.51 -5.06 34.56
C ALA A 61 -8.57 -3.56 34.24
N ILE A 62 -8.46 -3.25 32.94
CA ILE A 62 -8.58 -1.90 32.37
C ILE A 62 -10.05 -1.69 32.02
N ALA A 63 -10.67 -0.63 32.53
CA ALA A 63 -12.05 -0.29 32.18
C ALA A 63 -12.15 0.16 30.71
N ALA A 64 -13.29 -0.10 30.06
CA ALA A 64 -13.57 0.49 28.76
C ALA A 64 -13.52 2.03 28.86
N GLY A 65 -12.88 2.69 27.90
CA GLY A 65 -12.70 4.15 27.91
C GLY A 65 -11.54 4.67 28.78
N ALA A 66 -10.81 3.83 29.52
CA ALA A 66 -9.60 4.27 30.23
C ALA A 66 -8.39 4.38 29.29
N VAL A 67 -7.53 5.38 29.48
CA VAL A 67 -6.26 5.55 28.73
C VAL A 67 -5.27 4.43 29.07
N ARG A 68 -4.62 3.84 28.07
CA ARG A 68 -3.57 2.81 28.24
C ARG A 68 -2.37 3.05 27.33
N LEU A 69 -1.21 2.53 27.74
CA LEU A 69 0.06 2.65 27.03
C LEU A 69 0.45 1.31 26.40
N GLY A 70 0.77 1.33 25.11
CA GLY A 70 1.28 0.17 24.37
C GLY A 70 2.76 0.31 24.06
N SER A 71 3.61 -0.54 24.66
CA SER A 71 5.00 -0.75 24.25
C SER A 71 5.09 -1.74 23.07
N PRO A 72 6.11 -1.65 22.20
CA PRO A 72 6.30 -2.59 21.10
C PRO A 72 6.97 -3.90 21.53
N ASP A 73 7.57 -4.00 22.73
CA ASP A 73 7.90 -5.30 23.32
C ASP A 73 6.61 -5.89 23.93
N PRO A 74 6.16 -7.07 23.48
CA PRO A 74 4.88 -7.64 23.90
C PRO A 74 4.81 -8.04 25.38
N ARG A 75 5.91 -7.97 26.15
CA ARG A 75 5.90 -8.19 27.61
C ARG A 75 5.35 -6.99 28.39
N TRP A 76 5.37 -5.78 27.82
CA TRP A 76 5.33 -4.53 28.58
C TRP A 76 4.16 -3.60 28.20
N ILE A 77 2.91 -4.06 28.35
CA ILE A 77 1.70 -3.24 28.06
C ILE A 77 1.05 -2.84 29.38
N ASP A 78 1.14 -1.55 29.73
CA ASP A 78 0.70 -1.05 31.04
C ASP A 78 -0.48 -0.09 30.98
N ALA A 79 -1.36 -0.26 31.96
CA ALA A 79 -2.61 0.47 32.07
C ALA A 79 -2.49 1.64 33.04
N LEU A 80 -3.05 2.77 32.65
CA LEU A 80 -3.26 3.90 33.54
C LEU A 80 -4.73 3.89 33.95
N LYS A 81 -5.03 3.63 35.23
CA LYS A 81 -6.41 3.55 35.69
C LYS A 81 -6.90 4.91 36.18
N TRP A 82 -7.74 5.53 35.34
CA TRP A 82 -8.55 6.69 35.71
C TRP A 82 -9.66 6.28 36.68
N LEU A 83 -9.93 7.13 37.66
CA LEU A 83 -10.95 6.90 38.69
C LEU A 83 -11.46 8.26 39.19
N GLY A 84 -12.39 8.86 38.42
CA GLY A 84 -12.66 10.30 38.47
C GLY A 84 -11.54 11.11 37.81
N ASP A 85 -11.49 12.41 38.08
CA ASP A 85 -10.60 13.40 37.43
C ASP A 85 -9.10 13.30 37.82
N ARG A 86 -8.67 12.16 38.38
CA ARG A 86 -7.28 11.94 38.78
C ARG A 86 -6.77 10.59 38.27
N LEU A 87 -5.54 10.62 37.77
CA LEU A 87 -4.83 9.40 37.42
C LEU A 87 -4.26 8.74 38.68
N ILE A 88 -4.65 7.50 38.95
CA ILE A 88 -4.00 6.68 39.97
C ILE A 88 -2.87 5.92 39.30
N SER A 89 -1.64 6.39 39.52
CA SER A 89 -0.43 5.65 39.12
C SER A 89 -0.38 4.32 39.84
N LEU A 90 -0.33 3.22 39.08
CA LEU A 90 0.06 1.91 39.59
C LEU A 90 1.59 1.94 39.74
N GLY A 91 2.02 2.44 40.90
CA GLY A 91 3.36 2.96 41.12
C GLY A 91 4.50 1.95 40.89
N LYS A 92 5.70 2.51 40.65
CA LYS A 92 6.98 1.82 40.37
C LYS A 92 7.15 1.18 38.99
N CYS A 93 6.24 1.35 38.02
CA CYS A 93 6.55 0.90 36.65
C CYS A 93 7.57 1.84 35.96
N THR A 94 8.79 1.35 35.78
CA THR A 94 9.92 2.01 35.07
C THR A 94 9.65 2.30 33.60
N ILE A 95 8.62 1.70 33.01
CA ILE A 95 8.19 2.00 31.64
C ILE A 95 7.48 3.34 31.55
N PHE A 96 6.83 3.84 32.62
CA PHE A 96 6.19 5.15 32.56
C PHE A 96 7.23 6.27 32.40
N THR A 97 8.37 6.19 33.10
CA THR A 97 9.48 7.14 32.91
C THR A 97 10.18 6.95 31.56
N ALA A 98 10.41 5.71 31.11
CA ALA A 98 10.98 5.45 29.77
C ALA A 98 10.07 5.94 28.63
N PHE A 99 8.75 5.77 28.77
CA PHE A 99 7.71 6.25 27.85
C PHE A 99 7.75 7.77 27.71
N LEU A 100 7.78 8.49 28.85
CA LEU A 100 7.85 9.95 28.88
C LEU A 100 9.19 10.48 28.31
N SER A 101 10.29 9.79 28.56
CA SER A 101 11.60 10.12 27.97
C SER A 101 11.62 9.92 26.44
N SER A 102 10.78 9.02 25.91
CA SER A 102 10.72 8.73 24.49
C SER A 102 9.94 9.81 23.71
N LYS A 103 10.67 10.63 22.94
CA LYS A 103 10.11 11.70 22.08
C LYS A 103 9.28 11.20 20.88
N VAL A 104 8.82 9.94 20.89
CA VAL A 104 8.11 9.26 19.80
C VAL A 104 6.90 8.50 20.38
N ILE A 105 5.89 9.26 20.76
CA ILE A 105 4.61 8.74 21.26
C ILE A 105 3.60 8.75 20.12
N ASP A 106 3.33 7.59 19.56
CA ASP A 106 2.32 7.42 18.51
C ASP A 106 0.90 7.58 19.11
N LEU A 107 -0.03 8.08 18.30
CA LEU A 107 -1.45 8.27 18.66
C LEU A 107 -1.79 9.23 19.82
N TYR A 108 -0.82 9.90 20.48
CA TYR A 108 -1.05 10.85 21.59
C TYR A 108 -2.18 11.87 21.35
N TRP A 109 -2.29 12.36 20.12
CA TRP A 109 -3.30 13.34 19.70
C TRP A 109 -4.75 12.80 19.64
N ARG A 110 -4.96 11.49 19.83
CA ARG A 110 -6.27 10.81 19.72
C ARG A 110 -7.02 10.68 21.05
N ILE A 111 -6.37 10.96 22.18
CA ILE A 111 -7.02 11.10 23.49
C ILE A 111 -7.46 12.56 23.74
N GLN A 112 -8.41 12.79 24.64
CA GLN A 112 -8.97 14.11 24.94
C GLN A 112 -7.91 15.08 25.49
N LYS A 113 -8.12 16.38 25.29
CA LYS A 113 -7.17 17.44 25.72
C LYS A 113 -6.96 17.48 27.24
N SER A 114 -7.97 17.12 28.02
CA SER A 114 -7.89 16.90 29.47
C SER A 114 -6.81 15.87 29.83
N ASP A 115 -6.83 14.75 29.13
CA ASP A 115 -6.04 13.56 29.44
C ASP A 115 -4.59 13.75 28.95
N GLN A 116 -4.43 14.43 27.79
CA GLN A 116 -3.13 14.92 27.32
C GLN A 116 -2.47 15.86 28.35
N GLU A 117 -3.23 16.82 28.88
CA GLU A 117 -2.74 17.77 29.87
C GLU A 117 -2.44 17.11 31.22
N ALA A 118 -3.21 16.08 31.61
CA ALA A 118 -2.91 15.26 32.78
C ALA A 118 -1.62 14.44 32.62
N LEU A 119 -1.39 13.83 31.44
CA LEU A 119 -0.14 13.12 31.14
C LEU A 119 1.08 14.06 31.22
N ARG A 120 0.97 15.30 30.71
CA ARG A 120 2.04 16.32 30.84
C ARG A 120 2.30 16.75 32.28
N LYS A 121 1.27 16.84 33.12
CA LYS A 121 1.43 17.14 34.55
C LYS A 121 2.13 16.00 35.30
N LEU A 122 1.91 14.76 34.87
CA LEU A 122 2.63 13.58 35.37
C LEU A 122 4.06 13.49 34.84
N GLU A 123 4.31 13.95 33.60
CA GLU A 123 5.65 14.13 33.02
C GLU A 123 6.49 15.10 33.85
N ALA A 124 5.97 16.31 34.08
CA ALA A 124 6.61 17.31 34.94
C ALA A 124 6.83 16.79 36.38
N GLY A 125 5.87 16.06 36.95
CA GLY A 125 6.00 15.44 38.26
C GLY A 125 7.08 14.35 38.33
N ALA A 126 7.20 13.51 37.30
CA ALA A 126 8.22 12.45 37.23
C ALA A 126 9.64 13.03 37.10
N ILE A 127 9.82 14.10 36.32
CA ILE A 127 11.10 14.79 36.14
C ILE A 127 11.58 15.44 37.45
N ALA A 128 10.66 15.96 38.28
CA ALA A 128 10.96 16.47 39.63
C ALA A 128 11.34 15.36 40.62
N ASP A 129 10.76 14.17 40.49
CA ASP A 129 11.06 12.99 41.31
C ASP A 129 12.39 12.31 40.90
N GLU A 130 12.80 12.38 39.63
CA GLU A 130 14.15 11.93 39.22
C GLU A 130 15.27 12.91 39.66
N THR A 131 15.07 14.21 39.50
CA THR A 131 16.07 15.22 39.91
C THR A 131 16.33 15.23 41.42
N SER A 132 15.36 14.82 42.23
CA SER A 132 15.53 14.60 43.67
C SER A 132 16.17 13.24 44.02
N LYS A 133 16.07 12.23 43.15
CA LYS A 133 16.73 10.92 43.31
C LYS A 133 18.21 10.90 42.91
N VAL A 134 18.62 11.74 41.96
CA VAL A 134 20.06 11.88 41.61
C VAL A 134 20.88 12.32 42.82
N ARG A 135 20.32 13.14 43.73
CA ARG A 135 20.96 13.54 45.00
C ARG A 135 20.97 12.45 46.09
N LYS A 136 20.52 11.22 45.80
CA LYS A 136 20.26 10.19 46.82
C LYS A 136 20.71 8.79 46.43
N ARG A 137 21.61 8.65 45.45
CA ARG A 137 22.14 7.35 45.00
C ARG A 137 23.51 6.98 45.59
N ASP A 138 24.10 7.84 46.43
CA ASP A 138 25.23 7.51 47.29
C ASP A 138 24.77 6.79 48.59
N SER A 139 24.14 5.61 48.50
CA SER A 139 23.98 4.67 49.65
C SER A 139 23.50 3.24 49.28
N ILE A 140 24.30 2.24 49.66
CA ILE A 140 23.92 0.97 50.35
C ILE A 140 23.06 -0.10 49.60
N VAL A 141 23.74 -1.08 48.99
CA VAL A 141 23.83 -2.54 49.34
C VAL A 141 22.58 -3.44 49.58
N ALA A 142 22.60 -4.66 48.98
CA ALA A 142 21.86 -5.92 49.27
C ALA A 142 20.32 -5.99 48.96
N ASP A 143 19.65 -7.14 48.72
CA ASP A 143 20.07 -8.57 48.69
C ASP A 143 19.19 -9.47 47.75
N GLU A 144 19.44 -10.80 47.78
CA GLU A 144 18.70 -12.04 47.37
C GLU A 144 17.13 -12.04 47.24
N SER A 145 16.38 -13.02 46.66
CA SER A 145 16.62 -14.30 45.90
C SER A 145 15.32 -14.83 45.19
N GLU A 146 15.44 -15.82 44.27
CA GLU A 146 14.51 -16.95 43.89
C GLU A 146 12.97 -16.75 43.59
N GLU A 147 12.15 -17.64 42.97
CA GLU A 147 12.31 -18.92 42.21
C GLU A 147 11.17 -19.20 41.14
N LEU A 148 11.22 -20.39 40.51
CA LEU A 148 10.39 -21.14 39.53
C LEU A 148 8.84 -20.94 39.29
N SER A 149 8.45 -20.84 38.00
CA SER A 149 7.75 -21.85 37.10
C SER A 149 6.41 -22.58 37.52
N PRO A 150 5.74 -23.48 36.72
CA PRO A 150 5.49 -23.61 35.26
C PRO A 150 4.05 -24.10 34.82
N SER A 151 3.79 -24.26 33.49
CA SER A 151 2.88 -25.27 32.82
C SER A 151 1.32 -25.12 32.93
N LYS A 152 0.39 -25.65 32.09
CA LYS A 152 0.24 -26.51 30.84
C LYS A 152 -0.86 -25.84 29.92
N GLY A 153 -1.38 -26.30 28.75
CA GLY A 153 -1.17 -27.41 27.78
C GLY A 153 -2.47 -27.79 26.98
N LYS A 154 -2.38 -28.53 25.84
CA LYS A 154 -3.47 -29.07 24.91
C LYS A 154 -4.28 -28.04 24.07
N VAL A 155 -4.64 -28.18 22.76
CA VAL A 155 -4.55 -29.22 21.67
C VAL A 155 -5.53 -30.41 21.81
N HIS A 156 -6.41 -30.86 20.87
CA HIS A 156 -6.70 -30.75 19.40
C HIS A 156 -8.27 -30.96 19.18
N ARG A 157 -9.02 -31.13 18.06
CA ARG A 157 -8.99 -31.18 16.53
C ARG A 157 -10.43 -30.80 16.01
N VAL A 158 -10.73 -30.28 14.80
CA VAL A 158 -10.84 -30.80 13.38
C VAL A 158 -11.97 -31.80 13.07
N ASP A 159 -12.80 -31.52 12.03
CA ASP A 159 -13.25 -32.44 10.94
C ASP A 159 -14.02 -31.72 9.77
N ARG A 160 -14.31 -32.41 8.64
CA ARG A 160 -14.67 -31.83 7.30
C ARG A 160 -15.61 -32.70 6.41
N ALA A 161 -16.52 -32.06 5.65
CA ALA A 161 -17.21 -32.51 4.41
C ALA A 161 -17.92 -31.27 3.73
N GLU A 162 -18.36 -31.13 2.45
CA GLU A 162 -18.53 -31.94 1.21
C GLU A 162 -19.81 -32.82 1.08
N SER A 163 -20.52 -32.97 -0.07
CA SER A 163 -20.47 -32.42 -1.46
C SER A 163 -21.79 -32.71 -2.26
N LYS A 164 -21.88 -32.43 -3.59
CA LYS A 164 -22.89 -32.91 -4.62
C LYS A 164 -24.24 -32.16 -4.76
N ASP A 165 -25.12 -32.25 -5.79
CA ASP A 165 -25.18 -32.65 -7.25
C ASP A 165 -26.64 -32.33 -7.78
N LEU A 166 -27.13 -32.36 -9.05
CA LEU A 166 -26.66 -32.18 -10.45
C LEU A 166 -27.87 -32.10 -11.46
N LYS A 167 -27.79 -31.27 -12.54
CA LYS A 167 -28.57 -31.31 -13.84
C LYS A 167 -30.12 -31.02 -13.81
N GLY A 168 -30.80 -30.68 -14.92
CA GLY A 168 -30.39 -30.27 -16.30
C GLY A 168 -31.47 -30.45 -17.42
N LYS A 169 -31.28 -29.79 -18.60
CA LYS A 169 -32.09 -29.79 -19.87
C LYS A 169 -33.49 -29.12 -19.85
N GLY A 170 -34.06 -28.59 -20.96
CA GLY A 170 -33.51 -28.18 -22.28
C GLY A 170 -34.30 -28.63 -23.54
N THR A 171 -34.68 -27.68 -24.44
CA THR A 171 -35.17 -27.88 -25.84
C THR A 171 -35.01 -26.58 -26.67
N GLU A 172 -35.16 -26.65 -28.00
CA GLU A 172 -34.79 -25.61 -29.00
C GLU A 172 -35.97 -25.05 -29.80
N GLU A 173 -35.83 -23.83 -30.36
CA GLU A 173 -36.05 -23.50 -31.79
C GLU A 173 -35.53 -22.07 -32.11
N ALA A 174 -35.40 -21.69 -33.40
CA ALA A 174 -34.48 -20.62 -33.82
C ALA A 174 -35.06 -19.51 -34.73
N LYS A 175 -34.62 -18.25 -34.51
CA LYS A 175 -34.37 -17.22 -35.56
C LYS A 175 -33.71 -15.93 -35.05
N ILE A 176 -32.72 -15.46 -35.81
CA ILE A 176 -32.26 -14.07 -36.07
C ILE A 176 -32.46 -13.03 -34.95
N SER A 177 -31.37 -12.64 -34.27
CA SER A 177 -31.16 -11.29 -33.71
C SER A 177 -29.68 -11.13 -33.28
N GLY A 178 -29.21 -9.88 -33.13
CA GLY A 178 -27.83 -9.58 -32.70
C GLY A 178 -27.58 -9.87 -31.22
N ASP A 179 -26.31 -10.12 -30.85
CA ASP A 179 -25.91 -10.65 -29.53
C ASP A 179 -26.42 -9.80 -28.34
N PRO A 180 -27.41 -10.28 -27.56
CA PRO A 180 -28.11 -9.48 -26.56
C PRO A 180 -27.40 -9.49 -25.19
N LYS A 181 -26.09 -9.76 -25.11
CA LYS A 181 -25.35 -9.90 -23.84
C LYS A 181 -24.54 -8.67 -23.37
N ARG A 182 -24.44 -7.58 -24.13
CA ARG A 182 -23.79 -6.32 -23.67
C ARG A 182 -24.73 -5.34 -22.94
N ASN A 183 -25.96 -5.74 -22.59
CA ASN A 183 -26.88 -4.91 -21.79
C ASN A 183 -26.57 -4.97 -20.28
N GLY A 184 -25.79 -4.02 -19.77
CA GLY A 184 -25.63 -3.82 -18.33
C GLY A 184 -24.99 -2.46 -18.00
N LEU A 185 -25.80 -1.52 -17.49
CA LEU A 185 -25.48 -0.09 -17.29
C LEU A 185 -25.15 0.66 -18.58
N GLY A 186 -26.15 1.29 -19.19
CA GLY A 186 -25.98 2.25 -20.28
C GLY A 186 -25.36 3.56 -19.78
N LEU A 187 -24.06 3.55 -19.48
CA LEU A 187 -23.28 4.73 -19.09
C LEU A 187 -22.95 5.61 -20.31
N VAL A 188 -23.98 6.12 -21.00
CA VAL A 188 -23.81 7.02 -22.14
C VAL A 188 -22.85 8.16 -21.75
N PHE A 189 -21.71 8.21 -22.44
CA PHE A 189 -20.78 9.33 -22.40
C PHE A 189 -21.30 10.41 -23.34
N SER A 190 -21.46 11.61 -22.82
CA SER A 190 -21.75 12.79 -23.62
C SER A 190 -20.64 13.80 -23.44
N ALA A 191 -20.11 14.34 -24.54
CA ALA A 191 -19.13 15.42 -24.50
C ALA A 191 -19.68 16.66 -23.74
N SER A 192 -21.00 16.88 -23.74
CA SER A 192 -21.65 17.96 -22.98
C SER A 192 -21.71 17.74 -21.46
N GLU A 193 -21.39 16.54 -20.97
CA GLU A 193 -21.27 16.26 -19.52
C GLU A 193 -19.83 16.40 -18.99
N ILE A 194 -18.85 16.61 -19.88
CA ILE A 194 -17.44 16.85 -19.55
C ILE A 194 -17.29 18.27 -18.96
N LYS A 195 -16.47 18.43 -17.92
CA LYS A 195 -16.28 19.69 -17.18
C LYS A 195 -14.84 19.93 -16.76
N ASP A 196 -14.38 21.18 -16.81
CA ASP A 196 -13.08 21.62 -16.28
C ASP A 196 -13.04 21.70 -14.74
N LYS A 197 -14.11 21.26 -14.06
CA LYS A 197 -14.26 21.28 -12.61
C LYS A 197 -14.90 19.99 -12.10
N TYR A 198 -14.30 19.39 -11.07
CA TYR A 198 -14.93 18.32 -10.30
C TYR A 198 -15.74 18.92 -9.15
N LYS A 199 -17.03 19.18 -9.41
CA LYS A 199 -17.92 19.96 -8.53
C LYS A 199 -17.29 21.35 -8.33
N GLU A 200 -17.11 21.81 -7.09
CA GLU A 200 -16.49 23.12 -6.82
C GLU A 200 -14.97 23.17 -7.06
N ALA A 201 -14.30 22.01 -7.23
CA ALA A 201 -12.85 21.97 -7.39
C ALA A 201 -12.44 22.18 -8.85
N ILE A 202 -11.55 23.13 -9.08
CA ILE A 202 -10.95 23.46 -10.37
C ILE A 202 -9.93 22.37 -10.74
N LEU A 203 -9.92 21.93 -11.99
CA LEU A 203 -8.92 20.99 -12.51
C LEU A 203 -7.81 21.73 -13.26
N SER A 204 -6.63 21.12 -13.35
CA SER A 204 -5.56 21.60 -14.23
C SER A 204 -5.95 21.41 -15.71
N PRO A 205 -5.43 22.19 -16.67
CA PRO A 205 -6.00 22.27 -18.03
C PRO A 205 -6.22 20.94 -18.76
N ASN A 206 -5.25 20.02 -18.63
CA ASN A 206 -5.24 18.70 -19.28
C ASN A 206 -6.07 17.64 -18.51
N TRP A 207 -6.90 18.06 -17.55
CA TRP A 207 -7.72 17.18 -16.71
C TRP A 207 -9.18 17.64 -16.72
N LYS A 208 -10.09 16.69 -16.94
CA LYS A 208 -11.54 16.92 -16.98
C LYS A 208 -12.29 16.00 -16.01
N ALA A 209 -13.50 16.39 -15.65
CA ALA A 209 -14.44 15.58 -14.90
C ALA A 209 -15.58 15.08 -15.81
N PHE A 210 -15.98 13.83 -15.62
CA PHE A 210 -17.22 13.26 -16.15
C PHE A 210 -17.90 12.44 -15.05
N LYS A 211 -19.14 12.81 -14.70
CA LYS A 211 -19.94 12.21 -13.61
C LYS A 211 -19.17 12.18 -12.29
N THR A 212 -18.61 11.03 -11.90
CA THR A 212 -17.83 10.81 -10.67
C THR A 212 -16.35 10.45 -10.92
N VAL A 213 -15.91 10.54 -12.18
CA VAL A 213 -14.52 10.32 -12.62
C VAL A 213 -13.85 11.67 -12.91
N ILE A 214 -12.58 11.78 -12.53
CA ILE A 214 -11.64 12.76 -13.11
C ILE A 214 -10.71 11.99 -14.04
N PHE A 215 -10.46 12.49 -15.25
CA PHE A 215 -9.58 11.85 -16.23
C PHE A 215 -8.62 12.86 -16.86
N ARG A 216 -7.48 12.35 -17.33
CA ARG A 216 -6.47 13.11 -18.07
C ARG A 216 -6.82 13.08 -19.56
N GLU A 217 -6.74 14.20 -20.26
CA GLU A 217 -6.98 14.24 -21.70
C GLU A 217 -5.85 13.59 -22.50
N ARG A 218 -6.10 13.34 -23.79
CA ARG A 218 -5.08 12.82 -24.70
C ARG A 218 -4.01 13.87 -24.94
N GLU A 219 -2.79 13.56 -24.55
CA GLU A 219 -1.60 14.32 -24.92
C GLU A 219 -0.97 13.77 -26.21
N GLU A 220 -0.13 14.59 -26.84
CA GLU A 220 0.65 14.19 -28.01
C GLU A 220 1.54 12.98 -27.68
N GLY A 221 1.58 12.00 -28.58
CA GLY A 221 2.25 10.72 -28.34
C GLY A 221 1.45 9.67 -27.55
N LEU A 222 0.26 9.98 -26.98
CA LEU A 222 -0.58 8.93 -26.38
C LEU A 222 -1.28 8.11 -27.47
N LEU A 223 -0.68 6.97 -27.82
CA LEU A 223 -1.18 6.06 -28.86
C LEU A 223 -2.33 5.17 -28.37
N ASP A 224 -3.23 4.83 -29.31
CA ASP A 224 -4.24 3.79 -29.14
C ASP A 224 -3.66 2.42 -29.49
N SER A 225 -4.13 1.36 -28.82
CA SER A 225 -3.65 0.00 -29.06
C SER A 225 -4.72 -1.04 -28.74
N ALA A 226 -4.63 -2.20 -29.37
CA ALA A 226 -5.35 -3.40 -28.96
C ALA A 226 -4.77 -3.99 -27.66
N LYS A 227 -3.51 -3.65 -27.31
CA LYS A 227 -2.82 -4.18 -26.12
C LYS A 227 -2.78 -3.11 -25.03
N ILE A 228 -3.41 -3.40 -23.89
CA ILE A 228 -3.53 -2.49 -22.76
C ILE A 228 -2.71 -3.02 -21.59
N ALA A 229 -1.75 -2.23 -21.12
CA ALA A 229 -1.07 -2.45 -19.85
C ALA A 229 -1.69 -1.47 -18.84
N ALA A 230 -2.48 -1.99 -17.91
CA ALA A 230 -3.25 -1.19 -16.97
C ALA A 230 -2.79 -1.38 -15.52
N PHE A 231 -2.85 -0.32 -14.72
CA PHE A 231 -2.22 -0.26 -13.39
C PHE A 231 -3.12 0.43 -12.35
N ASP A 232 -2.96 0.12 -11.05
CA ASP A 232 -3.25 1.08 -9.98
C ASP A 232 -2.05 2.04 -9.78
N PHE A 233 -2.21 3.03 -8.91
CA PHE A 233 -1.20 4.01 -8.56
C PHE A 233 -0.65 3.86 -7.13
N ASP A 234 -1.52 3.83 -6.11
CA ASP A 234 -1.14 4.01 -4.69
C ASP A 234 -0.83 2.67 -4.02
N GLY A 235 0.45 2.26 -4.04
CA GLY A 235 0.88 0.93 -3.63
C GLY A 235 1.20 -0.02 -4.80
N CYS A 236 1.00 0.44 -6.04
CA CYS A 236 1.39 -0.28 -7.26
C CYS A 236 2.53 0.43 -8.03
N LEU A 237 2.29 1.66 -8.50
CA LEU A 237 3.31 2.44 -9.22
C LEU A 237 4.08 3.40 -8.29
N ALA A 238 3.39 3.95 -7.29
CA ALA A 238 3.93 4.93 -6.36
C ALA A 238 3.70 4.51 -4.91
N ASN A 239 4.74 4.60 -4.08
CA ASN A 239 4.59 4.60 -2.63
C ASN A 239 4.15 5.99 -2.17
N THR A 240 2.88 6.12 -1.82
CA THR A 240 2.28 7.36 -1.30
C THR A 240 2.08 7.33 0.22
N SER A 241 2.46 6.25 0.90
CA SER A 241 2.48 6.11 2.37
C SER A 241 3.68 6.81 3.02
N VAL A 242 4.05 7.98 2.50
CA VAL A 242 5.16 8.80 3.00
C VAL A 242 4.71 9.68 4.17
N LYS A 243 5.66 10.10 5.02
CA LYS A 243 5.40 10.99 6.18
C LYS A 243 5.10 12.46 5.78
N ARG A 244 4.69 12.72 4.54
CA ARG A 244 4.43 14.04 3.96
C ARG A 244 3.04 14.04 3.32
N HIS A 245 2.48 15.21 3.03
CA HIS A 245 1.19 15.37 2.35
C HIS A 245 1.34 16.40 1.22
N GLY A 246 0.50 16.30 0.17
CA GLY A 246 0.57 17.16 -1.02
C GLY A 246 0.98 16.42 -2.30
N ALA A 247 1.27 17.20 -3.35
CA ALA A 247 1.64 16.70 -4.69
C ALA A 247 2.95 15.91 -4.68
N ASP A 248 3.98 16.38 -3.96
CA ASP A 248 5.30 15.75 -3.90
C ASP A 248 5.40 14.65 -2.83
N ALA A 249 4.26 14.23 -2.28
CA ALA A 249 4.16 13.20 -1.24
C ALA A 249 4.05 11.79 -1.83
N TRP A 250 5.06 11.41 -2.60
CA TRP A 250 5.20 10.08 -3.19
C TRP A 250 6.68 9.72 -3.43
N SER A 251 6.94 8.46 -3.75
CA SER A 251 8.13 7.99 -4.47
C SER A 251 7.72 6.87 -5.43
N LEU A 252 8.58 6.47 -6.38
CA LEU A 252 8.42 5.18 -7.06
C LEU A 252 8.32 4.05 -6.02
N LEU A 253 7.54 3.01 -6.32
CA LEU A 253 7.49 1.80 -5.48
C LEU A 253 8.74 0.93 -5.68
N TYR A 254 9.15 0.74 -6.94
CA TYR A 254 10.37 0.04 -7.35
C TYR A 254 11.17 0.91 -8.34
N PRO A 255 12.52 0.88 -8.32
CA PRO A 255 13.35 1.69 -9.21
C PRO A 255 13.27 1.26 -10.68
N SER A 256 12.84 0.03 -10.95
CA SER A 256 12.65 -0.59 -12.28
C SER A 256 11.39 -0.12 -13.03
N ILE A 257 10.50 0.63 -12.37
CA ILE A 257 9.20 1.06 -12.95
C ILE A 257 9.37 1.89 -14.23
N PRO A 258 10.24 2.92 -14.31
CA PRO A 258 10.39 3.73 -15.52
C PRO A 258 10.79 2.88 -16.74
N GLU A 259 11.82 2.05 -16.59
CA GLU A 259 12.34 1.16 -17.65
C GLU A 259 11.28 0.15 -18.12
N LYS A 260 10.56 -0.49 -17.19
CA LYS A 260 9.49 -1.44 -17.53
C LYS A 260 8.30 -0.78 -18.22
N LEU A 261 7.92 0.44 -17.84
CA LEU A 261 6.86 1.18 -18.54
C LEU A 261 7.31 1.67 -19.92
N GLN A 262 8.56 2.10 -20.07
CA GLN A 262 9.15 2.46 -21.37
C GLN A 262 9.16 1.26 -22.32
N GLY A 263 9.71 0.11 -21.88
CA GLY A 263 9.76 -1.12 -22.70
C GLY A 263 8.38 -1.67 -23.08
N LEU A 264 7.35 -1.51 -22.22
CA LEU A 264 5.97 -1.85 -22.57
C LEU A 264 5.40 -0.93 -23.66
N TYR A 265 5.64 0.39 -23.55
CA TYR A 265 5.18 1.37 -24.52
C TYR A 265 5.88 1.18 -25.88
N GLU A 266 7.20 0.95 -25.89
CA GLU A 266 7.96 0.56 -27.10
C GLU A 266 7.47 -0.76 -27.70
N SER A 267 7.04 -1.71 -26.86
CA SER A 267 6.38 -2.94 -27.28
C SER A 267 4.95 -2.74 -27.80
N GLY A 268 4.47 -1.49 -27.94
CA GLY A 268 3.15 -1.14 -28.48
C GLY A 268 1.98 -1.35 -27.51
N PHE A 269 2.22 -1.34 -26.20
CA PHE A 269 1.15 -1.28 -25.21
C PHE A 269 0.72 0.15 -24.95
N LYS A 270 -0.60 0.37 -24.91
CA LYS A 270 -1.17 1.58 -24.33
C LYS A 270 -1.15 1.47 -22.81
N LEU A 271 -0.53 2.45 -22.15
CA LEU A 271 -0.42 2.49 -20.69
C LEU A 271 -1.61 3.24 -20.08
N VAL A 272 -2.29 2.62 -19.10
CA VAL A 272 -3.48 3.20 -18.45
C VAL A 272 -3.41 3.09 -16.93
N ILE A 273 -3.67 4.17 -16.21
CA ILE A 273 -3.81 4.17 -14.74
C ILE A 273 -5.29 4.27 -14.36
N PHE A 274 -5.76 3.32 -13.56
CA PHE A 274 -7.12 3.26 -12.99
C PHE A 274 -7.04 3.29 -11.46
N THR A 275 -7.33 4.43 -10.83
CA THR A 275 -7.14 4.62 -9.37
C THR A 275 -8.40 5.10 -8.62
N ASN A 276 -8.48 4.80 -7.33
CA ASN A 276 -9.72 4.74 -6.53
C ASN A 276 -9.79 5.82 -5.41
N GLU A 277 -9.91 7.10 -5.77
CA GLU A 277 -9.71 8.24 -4.85
C GLU A 277 -10.97 8.81 -4.15
N SER A 278 -11.63 8.02 -3.29
CA SER A 278 -12.83 8.47 -2.56
C SER A 278 -12.60 9.65 -1.60
N ASN A 279 -11.35 10.06 -1.29
CA ASN A 279 -11.11 11.20 -0.40
C ASN A 279 -11.55 12.53 -1.04
N ILE A 280 -11.47 12.66 -2.37
CA ILE A 280 -11.95 13.82 -3.13
C ILE A 280 -13.46 14.04 -2.91
N GLU A 281 -14.25 12.97 -2.75
CA GLU A 281 -15.68 13.09 -2.46
C GLU A 281 -16.00 13.22 -0.96
N ARG A 282 -15.26 12.51 -0.09
CA ARG A 282 -15.44 12.58 1.37
C ARG A 282 -15.08 13.95 1.93
N TRP A 283 -13.98 14.56 1.49
CA TRP A 283 -13.42 15.78 2.09
C TRP A 283 -13.98 17.05 1.44
N LYS A 284 -15.30 17.24 1.48
CA LYS A 284 -16.01 18.37 0.83
C LYS A 284 -15.31 19.74 1.01
N ASN A 285 -14.93 20.07 2.24
CA ASN A 285 -14.31 21.36 2.60
C ASN A 285 -12.79 21.45 2.28
N LYS A 286 -12.18 20.37 1.80
CA LYS A 286 -10.77 20.28 1.35
C LYS A 286 -10.63 19.65 -0.02
N ARG A 287 -11.71 19.66 -0.83
CA ARG A 287 -11.76 18.93 -2.10
C ARG A 287 -10.67 19.38 -3.07
N GLN A 288 -10.43 20.69 -3.18
CA GLN A 288 -9.34 21.23 -3.99
C GLN A 288 -7.99 20.62 -3.56
N GLN A 289 -7.64 20.71 -2.27
CA GLN A 289 -6.40 20.12 -1.72
C GLN A 289 -6.26 18.61 -1.99
N ALA A 290 -7.37 17.85 -2.00
CA ALA A 290 -7.38 16.43 -2.35
C ALA A 290 -7.16 16.18 -3.85
N VAL A 291 -7.79 16.99 -4.71
CA VAL A 291 -7.61 16.97 -6.17
C VAL A 291 -6.18 17.36 -6.54
N ASP A 292 -5.68 18.50 -6.05
CA ASP A 292 -4.32 18.99 -6.27
C ASP A 292 -3.27 17.96 -5.83
N SER A 293 -3.47 17.35 -4.66
CA SER A 293 -2.58 16.33 -4.11
C SER A 293 -2.61 15.00 -4.87
N LYS A 294 -3.66 14.70 -5.64
CA LYS A 294 -3.75 13.48 -6.46
C LYS A 294 -3.23 13.73 -7.87
N ILE A 295 -3.73 14.76 -8.54
CA ILE A 295 -3.28 15.20 -9.88
C ILE A 295 -1.79 15.51 -9.85
N GLY A 296 -1.31 16.27 -8.86
CA GLY A 296 0.10 16.64 -8.75
C GLY A 296 1.05 15.44 -8.58
N ARG A 297 0.62 14.35 -7.93
CA ARG A 297 1.39 13.08 -7.89
C ARG A 297 1.42 12.40 -9.24
N LEU A 298 0.27 12.31 -9.91
CA LEU A 298 0.11 11.62 -11.19
C LEU A 298 0.90 12.33 -12.31
N ASP A 299 0.78 13.66 -12.44
CA ASP A 299 1.56 14.42 -13.42
C ASP A 299 3.06 14.43 -13.11
N SER A 300 3.46 14.39 -11.83
CA SER A 300 4.87 14.24 -11.45
C SER A 300 5.42 12.85 -11.75
N PHE A 301 4.60 11.80 -11.54
CA PHE A 301 4.96 10.43 -11.89
C PHE A 301 5.11 10.26 -13.41
N ILE A 302 4.16 10.75 -14.21
CA ILE A 302 4.21 10.69 -15.68
C ILE A 302 5.48 11.38 -16.21
N LYS A 303 5.83 12.55 -15.67
CA LYS A 303 7.09 13.24 -15.98
C LYS A 303 8.34 12.46 -15.54
N CYS A 304 8.26 11.72 -14.43
CA CYS A 304 9.37 10.91 -13.92
C CYS A 304 9.62 9.64 -14.74
N VAL A 305 8.57 9.01 -15.29
CA VAL A 305 8.71 7.83 -16.16
C VAL A 305 8.93 8.20 -17.63
N ASN A 306 8.57 9.43 -18.03
CA ASN A 306 8.73 9.96 -19.38
C ASN A 306 8.05 9.10 -20.47
N VAL A 307 6.82 8.65 -20.19
CA VAL A 307 5.98 7.88 -21.13
C VAL A 307 4.55 8.44 -21.12
N PRO A 308 3.88 8.62 -22.27
CA PRO A 308 2.47 9.00 -22.31
C PRO A 308 1.58 7.96 -21.63
N MET A 309 0.76 8.38 -20.66
CA MET A 309 -0.18 7.50 -19.96
C MET A 309 -1.58 8.11 -19.93
N GLN A 310 -2.60 7.29 -20.22
CA GLN A 310 -4.00 7.64 -19.98
C GLN A 310 -4.31 7.44 -18.48
N VAL A 311 -5.06 8.36 -17.86
CA VAL A 311 -5.39 8.25 -16.42
C VAL A 311 -6.88 8.47 -16.16
N PHE A 312 -7.44 7.64 -15.29
CA PHE A 312 -8.78 7.77 -14.73
C PHE A 312 -8.76 7.63 -13.20
N ILE A 313 -9.47 8.52 -12.52
CA ILE A 313 -9.56 8.64 -11.06
C ILE A 313 -11.04 8.51 -10.67
N ALA A 314 -11.45 7.36 -10.14
CA ALA A 314 -12.78 7.17 -9.59
C ALA A 314 -12.91 7.87 -8.23
N CYS A 315 -13.48 9.07 -8.22
CA CYS A 315 -13.67 9.88 -7.02
C CYS A 315 -14.88 9.44 -6.18
N GLY A 316 -15.76 8.62 -6.78
CA GLY A 316 -16.98 8.12 -6.15
C GLY A 316 -16.78 7.29 -4.87
N LEU A 317 -17.86 7.08 -4.13
CA LEU A 317 -17.84 6.31 -2.89
C LEU A 317 -18.08 4.83 -3.14
N GLY A 318 -17.48 3.98 -2.30
CA GLY A 318 -17.83 2.56 -2.22
C GLY A 318 -19.21 2.35 -1.61
N GLU A 319 -19.71 1.12 -1.74
CA GLU A 319 -21.03 0.71 -1.25
C GLU A 319 -21.22 1.00 0.24
N SER A 320 -22.44 1.39 0.61
CA SER A 320 -22.86 1.60 1.99
C SER A 320 -24.34 1.31 2.16
N LYS A 321 -24.81 1.20 3.42
CA LYS A 321 -26.24 0.98 3.75
C LYS A 321 -27.22 2.00 3.16
N TYR A 322 -26.74 3.14 2.67
CA TYR A 322 -27.54 4.27 2.18
C TYR A 322 -27.17 4.69 0.75
N GLN A 323 -26.19 4.04 0.11
CA GLN A 323 -25.71 4.42 -1.21
C GLN A 323 -25.10 3.21 -1.93
N ALA A 324 -25.61 2.92 -3.14
CA ALA A 324 -25.02 1.93 -4.02
C ALA A 324 -23.56 2.26 -4.37
N CYS A 325 -22.74 1.24 -4.64
CA CYS A 325 -21.36 1.43 -5.06
C CYS A 325 -21.28 2.25 -6.35
N ASP A 326 -20.38 3.23 -6.40
CA ASP A 326 -20.12 4.00 -7.63
C ASP A 326 -19.70 3.07 -8.79
N PRO A 327 -20.28 3.20 -10.00
CA PRO A 327 -20.05 2.26 -11.10
C PRO A 327 -18.68 2.39 -11.75
N PHE A 328 -17.95 3.47 -11.51
CA PHE A 328 -16.57 3.67 -11.99
C PHE A 328 -15.54 3.21 -10.95
N ARG A 329 -15.89 3.15 -9.66
CA ARG A 329 -15.00 2.71 -8.59
C ARG A 329 -14.69 1.20 -8.70
N LYS A 330 -13.40 0.85 -8.79
CA LYS A 330 -12.95 -0.56 -8.77
C LYS A 330 -13.49 -1.27 -7.51
N PRO A 331 -14.05 -2.49 -7.61
CA PRO A 331 -13.95 -3.42 -8.74
C PRO A 331 -15.00 -3.27 -9.86
N LYS A 332 -15.82 -2.21 -9.89
CA LYS A 332 -16.77 -2.01 -11.00
C LYS A 332 -16.03 -1.56 -12.28
N PRO A 333 -16.43 -2.03 -13.48
CA PRO A 333 -15.66 -1.84 -14.71
C PRO A 333 -15.88 -0.46 -15.40
N GLY A 334 -16.54 0.50 -14.75
CA GLY A 334 -16.96 1.75 -15.40
C GLY A 334 -15.82 2.59 -15.96
N MET A 335 -14.66 2.66 -15.29
CA MET A 335 -13.48 3.34 -15.86
C MET A 335 -12.90 2.60 -17.07
N TRP A 336 -12.90 1.26 -17.05
CA TRP A 336 -12.43 0.46 -18.19
C TRP A 336 -13.30 0.70 -19.42
N ARG A 337 -14.62 0.60 -19.26
CA ARG A 337 -15.57 0.83 -20.37
C ARG A 337 -15.50 2.24 -20.94
N LEU A 338 -15.38 3.24 -20.06
CA LEU A 338 -15.11 4.61 -20.48
C LEU A 338 -13.87 4.70 -21.38
N MET A 339 -12.79 3.98 -21.04
CA MET A 339 -11.57 3.91 -21.84
C MET A 339 -11.76 3.16 -23.17
N GLU A 340 -12.35 1.97 -23.15
CA GLU A 340 -12.66 1.12 -24.31
C GLU A 340 -13.55 1.87 -25.34
N GLU A 341 -14.65 2.46 -24.87
CA GLU A 341 -15.70 3.04 -25.71
C GLU A 341 -15.33 4.43 -26.26
N HIS A 342 -14.54 5.24 -25.52
CA HIS A 342 -14.33 6.65 -25.85
C HIS A 342 -12.87 7.13 -25.93
N PHE A 343 -11.91 6.41 -25.36
CA PHE A 343 -10.50 6.83 -25.37
C PHE A 343 -9.60 5.94 -26.23
N ASN A 344 -10.09 4.85 -26.83
CA ASN A 344 -9.31 3.91 -27.64
C ASN A 344 -9.61 3.93 -29.15
N SER A 345 -10.22 4.99 -29.67
CA SER A 345 -10.54 5.18 -31.11
C SER A 345 -11.29 4.02 -31.80
N GLY A 346 -12.08 3.24 -31.03
CA GLY A 346 -12.80 2.06 -31.53
C GLY A 346 -11.90 0.85 -31.83
N ILE A 347 -10.61 0.88 -31.47
CA ILE A 347 -9.72 -0.28 -31.59
C ILE A 347 -10.15 -1.32 -30.54
N GLY A 348 -10.57 -2.49 -31.01
CA GLY A 348 -10.91 -3.63 -30.16
C GLY A 348 -9.71 -4.11 -29.34
N ILE A 349 -9.94 -4.37 -28.05
CA ILE A 349 -8.90 -4.73 -27.10
C ILE A 349 -8.70 -6.26 -27.08
N ASP A 350 -7.46 -6.69 -27.25
CA ASP A 350 -7.02 -8.06 -27.02
C ASP A 350 -6.83 -8.29 -25.51
N LEU A 351 -7.82 -8.94 -24.89
CA LEU A 351 -7.80 -9.26 -23.45
C LEU A 351 -6.81 -10.37 -23.09
N GLU A 352 -6.35 -11.18 -24.06
CA GLU A 352 -5.33 -12.21 -23.81
C GLU A 352 -3.92 -11.60 -23.74
N GLN A 353 -3.66 -10.55 -24.52
CA GLN A 353 -2.39 -9.81 -24.47
C GLN A 353 -2.42 -8.67 -23.43
N SER A 354 -3.58 -8.16 -23.06
CA SER A 354 -3.75 -7.12 -22.04
C SER A 354 -3.70 -7.65 -20.60
N PHE A 355 -3.31 -6.80 -19.66
CA PHE A 355 -3.20 -7.16 -18.24
C PHE A 355 -3.45 -5.98 -17.28
N TYR A 356 -3.73 -6.31 -16.03
CA TYR A 356 -3.85 -5.37 -14.91
C TYR A 356 -2.81 -5.66 -13.81
N VAL A 357 -2.21 -4.61 -13.25
CA VAL A 357 -1.30 -4.70 -12.09
C VAL A 357 -1.82 -3.85 -10.94
N GLY A 358 -1.90 -4.41 -9.73
CA GLY A 358 -2.43 -3.68 -8.55
C GLY A 358 -2.16 -4.39 -7.22
N ASP A 359 -2.12 -3.64 -6.12
CA ASP A 359 -1.80 -4.18 -4.78
C ASP A 359 -3.00 -4.88 -4.12
N ALA A 360 -4.22 -4.50 -4.49
CA ALA A 360 -5.46 -5.01 -3.90
C ALA A 360 -5.84 -6.39 -4.44
N ALA A 361 -4.99 -7.38 -4.16
CA ALA A 361 -5.09 -8.76 -4.62
C ALA A 361 -5.85 -9.69 -3.65
N GLY A 362 -6.38 -9.16 -2.54
CA GLY A 362 -7.13 -9.94 -1.54
C GLY A 362 -6.27 -10.88 -0.68
N ARG A 363 -4.95 -10.71 -0.67
CA ARG A 363 -4.02 -11.43 0.22
C ARG A 363 -4.25 -10.98 1.66
N ALA A 364 -3.80 -11.79 2.64
CA ALA A 364 -4.12 -11.59 4.06
C ALA A 364 -3.64 -10.25 4.69
N ASN A 365 -2.73 -9.53 4.02
CA ASN A 365 -2.23 -8.21 4.42
C ASN A 365 -2.67 -7.07 3.48
N ASP A 366 -3.39 -7.37 2.39
CA ASP A 366 -3.80 -6.35 1.41
C ASP A 366 -4.92 -5.47 1.99
N HIS A 367 -4.97 -4.22 1.54
CA HIS A 367 -5.96 -3.26 2.02
C HIS A 367 -7.38 -3.55 1.50
N SER A 368 -7.49 -4.24 0.35
CA SER A 368 -8.75 -4.72 -0.24
C SER A 368 -8.48 -5.79 -1.32
N ASP A 369 -9.55 -6.26 -1.97
CA ASP A 369 -9.50 -7.17 -3.13
C ASP A 369 -10.03 -6.49 -4.41
N ALA A 370 -9.96 -5.15 -4.47
CA ALA A 370 -10.58 -4.35 -5.51
C ALA A 370 -9.90 -4.45 -6.89
N ASP A 371 -8.63 -4.86 -6.96
CA ASP A 371 -7.83 -4.82 -8.19
C ASP A 371 -7.89 -6.17 -8.92
N ILE A 372 -7.73 -7.27 -8.18
CA ILE A 372 -7.95 -8.61 -8.74
C ILE A 372 -9.38 -8.76 -9.27
N LYS A 373 -10.38 -8.29 -8.51
CA LYS A 373 -11.79 -8.31 -8.94
C LYS A 373 -12.09 -7.36 -10.11
N PHE A 374 -11.34 -6.26 -10.25
CA PHE A 374 -11.46 -5.39 -11.43
C PHE A 374 -10.97 -6.13 -12.67
N ALA A 375 -9.81 -6.80 -12.59
CA ALA A 375 -9.28 -7.63 -13.67
C ALA A 375 -10.21 -8.80 -14.02
N GLU A 376 -10.70 -9.55 -13.03
CA GLU A 376 -11.65 -10.66 -13.19
C GLU A 376 -12.94 -10.24 -13.91
N VAL A 377 -13.53 -9.09 -13.53
CA VAL A 377 -14.80 -8.60 -14.12
C VAL A 377 -14.63 -8.09 -15.56
N ILE A 378 -13.40 -7.77 -15.98
CA ILE A 378 -13.08 -7.38 -17.37
C ILE A 378 -12.62 -8.60 -18.18
N GLY A 379 -12.00 -9.60 -17.55
CA GLY A 379 -11.36 -10.74 -18.21
C GLY A 379 -9.86 -10.54 -18.49
N LEU A 380 -9.19 -9.66 -17.74
CA LEU A 380 -7.75 -9.38 -17.87
C LEU A 380 -6.90 -10.37 -17.07
N LYS A 381 -5.67 -10.63 -17.56
CA LYS A 381 -4.60 -11.22 -16.74
C LYS A 381 -4.26 -10.27 -15.59
N PHE A 382 -4.04 -10.80 -14.40
CA PHE A 382 -3.72 -10.02 -13.19
C PHE A 382 -2.32 -10.33 -12.67
N HIS A 383 -1.59 -9.30 -12.26
CA HIS A 383 -0.28 -9.40 -11.61
C HIS A 383 -0.23 -8.51 -10.36
N VAL A 384 0.57 -8.90 -9.37
CA VAL A 384 0.87 -8.06 -8.22
C VAL A 384 2.13 -7.22 -8.46
N PRO A 385 2.31 -6.06 -7.79
CA PRO A 385 3.42 -5.16 -8.09
C PRO A 385 4.78 -5.78 -7.72
N GLU A 386 4.81 -6.63 -6.69
CA GLU A 386 6.00 -7.39 -6.31
C GLU A 386 6.52 -8.23 -7.48
N ASP A 387 5.69 -9.15 -7.99
CA ASP A 387 6.08 -10.09 -9.04
C ASP A 387 6.39 -9.39 -10.38
N PHE A 388 5.64 -8.32 -10.70
CA PHE A 388 5.80 -7.62 -11.98
C PHE A 388 7.05 -6.71 -12.00
N PHE A 389 7.30 -5.97 -10.91
CA PHE A 389 8.34 -4.94 -10.90
C PHE A 389 9.65 -5.35 -10.21
N SER A 390 9.67 -6.29 -9.25
CA SER A 390 10.87 -6.54 -8.43
C SER A 390 12.07 -7.18 -9.15
N ALA A 391 11.85 -7.85 -10.29
CA ALA A 391 12.89 -8.43 -11.15
C ALA A 391 13.67 -7.38 -11.96
#